data_AF-A0A935VUS1-F1
#
_entry.id   AF-A0A935VUS1-F1
#
_cell.length_a   1.000
_cell.length_b   1.000
_cell.length_c   1.000
_cell.angle_alpha   90.00
_cell.angle_beta   90.00
_cell.angle_gamma   90.00
#
_symmetry.space_group_name_H-M   'P 1'
#
loop_
_entity.id
_entity.type
_entity.pdbx_description
1 polymer ?
#
loop_
_entity_poly.entity_id
_entity_poly.type
_entity_poly.pdbx_seq_one_letter_code
_entity_poly.pdbx_strand_id
1 'polypeptide(L)' 'MYCFIAVLLFCNSSFIIFSKEKALHQAPQQQYTIYLTFDDGPLDSSRFINDIILQEQIKVNVFVVGMQSKKHAA' A
#
# COMPACT_ATOMS: atom_id res chain seq x y z
N MET A 1 -18.98 10.99 -48.36
CA MET A 1 -19.58 11.17 -47.01
C MET A 1 -19.64 9.86 -46.22
N TYR A 2 -20.16 8.75 -46.78
CA TYR A 2 -20.26 7.46 -46.07
C TYR A 2 -18.93 6.81 -45.67
N CYS A 3 -17.85 7.06 -46.42
CA CYS A 3 -16.51 6.52 -46.10
C CYS A 3 -15.95 7.09 -44.77
N PHE A 4 -16.25 8.35 -44.45
CA PHE A 4 -15.83 8.98 -43.20
C PHE A 4 -16.54 8.38 -41.97
N ILE A 5 -17.83 8.05 -42.12
CA ILE A 5 -18.63 7.43 -41.05
C ILE A 5 -18.15 6.00 -40.78
N ALA A 6 -17.80 5.24 -41.82
CA ALA A 6 -17.26 3.89 -41.67
C ALA A 6 -15.92 3.87 -40.94
N VAL A 7 -15.01 4.81 -41.23
CA VAL A 7 -13.71 4.94 -40.55
C VAL A 7 -13.89 5.28 -39.07
N LEU A 8 -14.80 6.20 -38.73
CA LEU A 8 -15.08 6.54 -37.34
C LEU A 8 -15.65 5.36 -36.55
N LEU A 9 -16.54 4.56 -37.15
CA LEU A 9 -17.09 3.37 -36.50
C LEU A 9 -16.03 2.28 -36.29
N PHE A 10 -15.11 2.12 -37.24
CA PHE A 10 -14.02 1.15 -37.14
C PHE A 10 -12.97 1.55 -36.09
N CYS A 11 -12.61 2.84 -36.01
CA CYS A 11 -11.68 3.34 -35.00
C CYS A 11 -12.25 3.22 -33.58
N ASN A 12 -13.54 3.49 -33.39
CA ASN A 12 -14.18 3.36 -32.09
C ASN A 12 -14.27 1.89 -31.63
N SER A 13 -14.55 0.95 -32.54
CA SER A 13 -14.62 -0.47 -32.17
C SER A 13 -13.25 -1.05 -31.82
N SER A 14 -12.20 -0.71 -32.58
CA SER A 14 -10.82 -1.13 -32.26
C SER A 14 -10.33 -0.58 -30.91
N PHE A 15 -10.69 0.66 -30.57
CA PHE A 15 -10.31 1.29 -29.31
C PHE A 15 -10.97 0.62 -28.09
N ILE A 16 -12.23 0.21 -28.23
CA ILE A 16 -12.98 -0.50 -27.19
C ILE A 16 -12.40 -1.91 -26.95
N ILE A 17 -12.07 -2.63 -28.01
CA ILE A 17 -11.49 -3.98 -27.90
C ILE A 17 -10.13 -3.93 -27.20
N PHE A 18 -9.26 -2.99 -27.58
CA PHE A 18 -7.94 -2.81 -26.98
C PHE A 18 -7.99 -2.43 -25.48
N SER A 19 -8.93 -1.58 -25.09
CA SER A 19 -9.10 -1.20 -23.67
C SER A 19 -9.53 -2.39 -22.80
N LYS A 20 -10.35 -3.29 -23.36
CA LYS A 20 -10.86 -4.47 -22.66
C LYS A 20 -9.79 -5.52 -22.40
N GLU A 21 -8.86 -5.71 -23.35
CA GLU A 21 -7.73 -6.63 -23.21
C GLU A 21 -6.76 -6.22 -22.09
N LYS A 22 -6.48 -4.91 -21.95
CA LYS A 22 -5.64 -4.40 -20.84
C LYS A 22 -6.26 -4.66 -19.48
N ALA A 23 -7.58 -4.49 -19.34
CA ALA A 23 -8.28 -4.72 -18.08
C ALA A 23 -8.36 -6.22 -17.72
N LEU A 24 -8.42 -7.11 -18.71
CA LEU A 24 -8.50 -8.57 -18.49
C LEU A 24 -7.15 -9.19 -18.08
N HIS A 25 -6.02 -8.60 -18.51
CA HIS A 25 -4.68 -9.11 -18.22
C HIS A 25 -4.05 -8.60 -16.92
N GLN A 26 -4.75 -7.74 -16.16
CA GLN A 26 -4.34 -7.45 -14.79
C GLN A 26 -4.80 -8.59 -13.88
N ALA A 27 -3.96 -9.63 -13.80
CA ALA A 27 -4.05 -10.59 -12.70
C ALA A 27 -4.03 -9.81 -11.37
N PRO A 28 -4.86 -10.19 -10.38
CA PRO A 28 -4.86 -9.52 -9.10
C PRO A 28 -3.45 -9.55 -8.53
N GLN A 29 -2.85 -8.37 -8.31
CA GLN A 29 -1.54 -8.29 -7.68
C GLN A 29 -1.66 -8.94 -6.30
N GLN A 30 -0.93 -10.02 -6.09
CA GLN A 30 -0.92 -10.71 -4.81
C GLN A 30 -0.34 -9.76 -3.76
N GLN A 31 -1.21 -9.30 -2.86
CA GLN A 31 -0.83 -8.41 -1.78
C GLN A 31 -0.39 -9.25 -0.58
N TYR A 32 0.82 -8.98 -0.08
CA TYR A 32 1.34 -9.58 1.14
C TYR A 32 1.30 -8.55 2.27
N THR A 33 0.84 -8.96 3.43
CA THR A 33 0.80 -8.13 4.63
C THR A 33 1.73 -8.73 5.67
N ILE A 34 2.72 -7.96 6.14
CA ILE A 34 3.66 -8.35 7.20
C ILE A 34 3.30 -7.55 8.45
N TYR A 35 3.11 -8.23 9.58
CA TYR A 35 2.84 -7.60 10.87
C TYR A 35 4.11 -7.61 11.71
N LEU A 36 4.61 -6.41 12.01
CA LEU A 36 5.76 -6.21 12.90
C LEU A 36 5.26 -5.92 14.32
N THR A 37 5.76 -6.68 15.28
CA THR A 37 5.40 -6.57 16.70
C THR A 37 6.65 -6.43 17.56
N PHE A 38 6.59 -5.59 18.59
CA PHE A 38 7.66 -5.41 19.57
C PHE A 38 7.12 -5.62 20.99
N ASP A 39 7.76 -6.49 21.76
CA ASP A 39 7.41 -6.78 23.16
C ASP A 39 8.32 -6.00 24.12
N ASP A 40 7.96 -5.97 25.41
CA ASP A 40 8.75 -5.42 26.53
C ASP A 40 9.05 -3.90 26.50
N GLY A 41 8.56 -3.17 25.50
CA GLY A 41 8.78 -1.73 25.35
C GLY A 41 7.95 -0.85 26.30
N PRO A 42 8.21 0.48 26.33
CA PRO A 42 9.33 1.15 25.67
C PRO A 42 10.64 0.97 26.47
N LEU A 43 11.73 0.74 25.74
CA LEU A 43 13.11 0.72 26.24
C LEU A 43 13.85 1.94 25.68
N ASP A 44 15.01 2.29 26.22
CA ASP A 44 15.79 3.43 25.69
C ASP A 44 16.13 3.27 24.19
N SER A 45 16.35 2.01 23.75
CA SER A 45 16.55 1.65 22.35
C SER A 45 15.29 1.77 21.47
N SER A 46 14.10 1.87 22.06
CA SER A 46 12.85 2.07 21.31
C SER A 46 12.81 3.40 20.58
N ARG A 47 13.62 4.40 20.97
CA ARG A 47 13.72 5.69 20.26
C ARG A 47 14.20 5.50 18.82
N PHE A 48 15.26 4.71 18.63
CA PHE A 48 15.79 4.42 17.30
C PHE A 48 14.76 3.71 16.41
N ILE A 49 14.04 2.74 16.99
CA ILE A 49 12.97 2.03 16.31
C ILE A 49 11.85 3.00 15.91
N ASN A 50 11.43 3.89 16.83
CA ASN A 50 10.40 4.89 16.58
C ASN A 50 10.80 5.88 15.46
N ASP A 51 12.05 6.35 15.45
CA ASP A 51 12.54 7.26 14.42
C ASP A 51 12.49 6.63 13.01
N ILE A 52 12.90 5.36 12.90
CA ILE A 52 12.82 4.60 11.62
C ILE A 52 11.36 4.40 11.21
N ILE A 53 10.48 4.00 12.13
CA ILE A 53 9.07 3.75 11.84
C ILE A 53 8.39 5.02 11.29
N LEU A 54 8.70 6.17 11.90
CA LEU A 54 8.18 7.46 11.46
C LEU A 54 8.77 7.89 10.12
N GLN A 55 10.06 7.69 9.90
CA GLN A 55 10.71 8.02 8.63
C GLN A 55 10.14 7.19 7.47
N GLU A 56 9.99 5.89 7.67
CA GLU A 56 9.56 4.93 6.64
C GLU A 56 8.03 4.81 6.53
N GLN A 57 7.27 5.51 7.39
CA GLN A 57 5.81 5.47 7.45
C GLN A 57 5.24 4.04 7.59
N ILE A 58 5.91 3.21 8.39
CA ILE A 58 5.56 1.80 8.62
C ILE A 58 4.58 1.70 9.81
N LYS A 59 3.60 0.79 9.74
CA LYS A 59 2.73 0.49 10.88
C LYS A 59 3.31 -0.68 11.68
N VAL A 60 3.34 -0.52 13.01
CA VAL A 60 3.80 -1.56 13.93
C VAL A 60 2.87 -1.66 15.13
N ASN A 61 2.89 -2.80 15.82
CA ASN A 61 2.26 -2.96 17.13
C ASN A 61 3.34 -3.05 18.21
N VAL A 62 3.16 -2.33 19.32
CA VAL A 62 4.07 -2.39 20.46
C VAL A 62 3.26 -2.82 21.69
N PHE A 63 3.64 -3.92 22.32
CA PHE A 63 3.04 -4.40 23.55
C PHE A 63 3.81 -3.83 24.74
N VAL A 64 3.24 -2.81 25.37
CA VAL A 64 3.91 -2.00 26.40
C VAL A 64 3.82 -2.64 27.78
N VAL A 65 4.94 -2.66 28.52
CA VAL A 65 5.01 -3.14 29.90
C VAL A 65 4.90 -1.98 30.89
N GLY A 66 3.92 -2.05 31.80
CA GLY A 66 3.55 -0.95 32.70
C GLY A 66 4.63 -0.47 33.68
N MET A 67 5.68 -1.25 33.95
CA MET A 67 6.82 -0.78 34.76
C MET A 67 7.71 0.21 34.01
N GLN A 68 7.81 0.10 32.68
CA GLN A 68 8.66 0.97 31.87
C GLN A 68 7.95 2.27 31.44
N SER A 69 6.62 2.28 31.33
CA SER A 69 5.88 3.49 30.90
C SER A 69 5.91 4.63 31.92
N LYS A 70 6.05 4.33 33.22
CA LYS A 70 6.07 5.36 34.28
C LYS A 70 7.30 6.25 34.27
N LYS A 71 8.43 5.81 33.69
CA LYS A 71 9.67 6.60 33.59
C LYS A 71 9.64 7.65 32.47
N HIS A 72 8.73 7.52 31.52
CA HIS A 72 8.66 8.37 30.32
C HIS A 72 7.36 9.18 30.23
N ALA A 73 6.54 9.16 31.29
CA ALA A 73 5.26 9.87 31.37
C ALA A 73 5.35 11.22 32.14
N ALA A 74 6.55 11.73 32.39
CA ALA A 74 6.81 13.00 33.06
C ALA A 74 7.56 13.97 32.14
#